data_AF-A0A069QM73-F1
#
_entry.id   AF-A0A069QM73-F1
#
_cell.length_a   1.000
_cell.length_b   1.000
_cell.length_c   1.000
_cell.angle_alpha   90.00
_cell.angle_beta   90.00
_cell.angle_gamma   90.00
#
_symmetry.space_group_name_H-M   'P 1'
#
loop_
_entity.id
_entity.type
_entity.pdbx_description
1 polymer ?
#
loop_
_entity_poly.entity_id
_entity_poly.type
_entity_poly.pdbx_seq_one_letter_code
_entity_poly.pdbx_strand_id
1 'polypeptide(L)'
;MLSNNDRKAILELMHRQVVPAIGCTEPIAVALCAAKAKELLGQKPERIDVRLSANVLKNAMGVGIPGTGMIGLPIAIALGVLIGDSEKQLEVLKGCTPQSVQQGKEMIAKNCIDIKLEEEDEDKLFINITCTSGNEVAEARIKGSHTNFVYLRKNDKVMLDKAACSAETIAKTDVELSMRKVYEFATESPLEELQFILEAKKLNENASRCGLEDNYGHQLGKTMCSPLGRGVLGDSMFAHILSATGSACDARMAGAMVPVMSNSGSGNQGICTTVPVTTFARENHNTEEELIRALIISNLTAIYIKQHLGTLSALCGCVVASTGSSCGITYLMGGTFEQICYSVKNMIANLTGMICDGAKPSCALKLSSGVSTAVLSAMLAIQHKYVTSVEGIIDDDVDRSIRNLAAIGSRGMDETDRYVLDIMTHKSC
;
A
#
# COMPACT_ATOMS: atom_id res chain seq x y z
N MET A 1 8.87 -29.27 7.88
CA MET A 1 7.46 -29.75 7.82
C MET A 1 6.61 -28.98 8.79
N LEU A 2 6.01 -27.91 8.24
CA LEU A 2 4.96 -27.13 8.90
C LEU A 2 3.78 -28.02 9.30
N SER A 3 3.16 -27.70 10.43
CA SER A 3 1.92 -28.35 10.82
C SER A 3 0.79 -28.00 9.83
N ASN A 4 -0.17 -28.90 9.62
CA ASN A 4 -1.35 -28.61 8.79
C ASN A 4 -2.11 -27.37 9.30
N ASN A 5 -2.09 -27.13 10.61
CA ASN A 5 -2.72 -25.96 11.23
C ASN A 5 -1.98 -24.67 10.88
N ASP A 6 -0.64 -24.65 10.97
CA ASP A 6 0.16 -23.50 10.54
C ASP A 6 -0.04 -23.24 9.04
N ARG A 7 -0.01 -24.28 8.20
CA ARG A 7 -0.21 -24.13 6.75
C ARG A 7 -1.55 -23.48 6.44
N LYS A 8 -2.64 -23.98 7.04
CA LYS A 8 -3.98 -23.41 6.85
C LYS A 8 -4.06 -21.96 7.34
N ALA A 9 -3.49 -21.66 8.50
CA ALA A 9 -3.49 -20.31 9.06
C ALA A 9 -2.69 -19.32 8.20
N ILE A 10 -1.55 -19.74 7.65
CA ILE A 10 -0.74 -18.92 6.73
C ILE A 10 -1.52 -18.67 5.42
N LEU A 11 -2.19 -19.69 4.88
CA LEU A 11 -3.01 -19.53 3.67
C LEU A 11 -4.16 -18.55 3.89
N GLU A 12 -4.88 -18.68 5.01
CA GLU A 12 -5.93 -17.72 5.40
C GLU A 12 -5.37 -16.30 5.59
N LEU A 13 -4.20 -16.16 6.21
CA LEU A 13 -3.52 -14.88 6.33
C LEU A 13 -3.21 -14.27 4.96
N MET A 14 -2.64 -15.04 4.03
CA MET A 14 -2.34 -14.56 2.69
C MET A 14 -3.59 -14.13 1.93
N HIS A 15 -4.68 -14.89 2.00
CA HIS A 15 -5.95 -14.51 1.37
C HIS A 15 -6.55 -13.21 1.94
N ARG A 16 -6.30 -12.89 3.21
CA ARG A 16 -6.70 -11.61 3.80
C ARG A 16 -5.81 -10.44 3.36
N GLN A 17 -4.51 -10.68 3.16
CA GLN A 17 -3.51 -9.63 2.95
C GLN A 17 -3.18 -9.38 1.47
N VAL A 18 -3.46 -10.36 0.59
CA VAL A 18 -3.21 -10.31 -0.85
C VAL A 18 -4.53 -10.24 -1.59
N VAL A 19 -5.07 -9.02 -1.69
CA VAL A 19 -6.41 -8.76 -2.25
C VAL A 19 -6.37 -7.70 -3.35
N PRO A 20 -7.26 -7.77 -4.37
CA PRO A 20 -7.36 -6.75 -5.39
C PRO A 20 -7.73 -5.38 -4.82
N ALA A 21 -7.14 -4.32 -5.35
CA ALA A 21 -7.43 -2.94 -5.00
C ALA A 21 -7.35 -2.02 -6.22
N ILE A 22 -8.21 -1.00 -6.28
CA ILE A 22 -8.17 0.08 -7.27
C ILE A 22 -7.90 1.39 -6.52
N GLY A 23 -6.88 2.13 -6.95
CA GLY A 23 -6.46 3.38 -6.28
C GLY A 23 -5.84 3.17 -4.89
N CYS A 24 -5.86 4.23 -4.08
CA CYS A 24 -5.51 4.19 -2.65
C CYS A 24 -6.78 4.14 -1.80
N THR A 25 -6.75 3.37 -0.71
CA THR A 25 -7.92 3.12 0.13
C THR A 25 -8.24 4.32 1.02
N GLU A 26 -7.25 5.12 1.43
CA GLU A 26 -7.43 6.27 2.29
C GLU A 26 -8.35 7.36 1.69
N PRO A 27 -8.13 7.89 0.48
CA PRO A 27 -9.05 8.89 -0.09
C PRO A 27 -10.45 8.31 -0.34
N ILE A 28 -10.56 7.01 -0.63
CA ILE A 28 -11.84 6.33 -0.84
C ILE A 28 -12.60 6.15 0.48
N ALA A 29 -11.90 5.85 1.58
CA ALA A 29 -12.50 5.82 2.92
C ALA A 29 -13.00 7.20 3.35
N VAL A 30 -12.29 8.28 3.00
CA VAL A 30 -12.77 9.65 3.22
C VAL A 30 -14.03 9.92 2.39
N ALA A 31 -14.05 9.52 1.11
CA ALA A 31 -15.22 9.63 0.26
C ALA A 31 -16.42 8.82 0.79
N LEU A 32 -16.17 7.62 1.33
CA LEU A 32 -17.16 6.76 1.98
C LEU A 32 -17.76 7.45 3.21
N CYS A 33 -16.92 8.05 4.06
CA CYS A 33 -17.38 8.80 5.21
C CYS A 33 -18.21 10.02 4.79
N ALA A 34 -17.84 10.68 3.69
CA ALA A 34 -18.51 11.87 3.19
C ALA A 34 -19.89 11.53 2.61
N ALA A 35 -19.97 10.42 1.86
CA ALA A 35 -21.21 9.86 1.37
C ALA A 35 -22.16 9.55 2.53
N LYS A 36 -21.66 8.92 3.60
CA LYS A 36 -22.48 8.59 4.76
C LYS A 36 -23.00 9.82 5.51
N ALA A 37 -22.15 10.83 5.72
CA ALA A 37 -22.55 12.08 6.34
C ALA A 37 -23.63 12.81 5.50
N LYS A 38 -23.49 12.82 4.17
CA LYS A 38 -24.51 13.39 3.27
C LYS A 38 -25.82 12.60 3.26
N GLU A 39 -25.78 11.27 3.28
CA GLU A 39 -26.98 10.43 3.39
C GLU A 39 -27.77 10.73 4.67
N LEU A 40 -27.06 10.87 5.81
CA LEU A 40 -27.66 11.25 7.09
C LEU A 40 -28.27 12.64 7.04
N LEU A 41 -27.58 13.62 6.44
CA LEU A 41 -28.11 14.97 6.26
C LEU A 41 -29.41 14.94 5.43
N GLY A 42 -29.45 14.12 4.36
CA GLY A 42 -30.61 13.96 3.49
C GLY A 42 -30.70 15.00 2.37
N GLN A 43 -29.79 15.97 2.35
CA GLN A 43 -29.69 17.01 1.34
C GLN A 43 -28.24 17.37 1.03
N LYS A 44 -28.02 18.23 0.03
CA LYS A 44 -26.69 18.67 -0.35
C LYS A 44 -26.14 19.64 0.72
N PRO A 45 -24.96 19.39 1.30
CA PRO A 45 -24.38 20.29 2.29
C PRO A 45 -23.92 21.62 1.68
N GLU A 46 -24.01 22.67 2.49
CA GLU A 46 -23.46 24.01 2.23
C GLU A 46 -22.03 24.14 2.76
N ARG A 47 -21.71 23.38 3.82
CA ARG A 47 -20.38 23.30 4.44
C ARG A 47 -20.05 21.86 4.83
N ILE A 48 -18.80 21.47 4.60
CA ILE A 48 -18.26 20.14 4.89
C ILE A 48 -16.98 20.36 5.70
N ASP A 49 -17.01 20.02 6.98
CA ASP A 49 -15.84 20.03 7.86
C ASP A 49 -15.28 18.61 7.97
N VAL A 50 -13.99 18.45 7.69
CA VAL A 50 -13.30 17.16 7.64
C VAL A 50 -12.13 17.18 8.61
N ARG A 51 -12.08 16.23 9.55
CA ARG A 51 -10.94 16.00 10.45
C ARG A 51 -10.36 14.63 10.20
N LEU A 52 -9.06 14.56 9.93
CA LEU A 52 -8.36 13.33 9.55
C LEU A 52 -7.15 13.10 10.44
N SER A 53 -6.91 11.86 10.82
CA SER A 53 -5.61 11.44 11.37
C SER A 53 -4.45 11.82 10.44
N ALA A 54 -3.28 12.02 11.03
CA ALA A 54 -2.02 12.31 10.33
C ALA A 54 -1.76 11.40 9.13
N ASN A 55 -1.90 10.09 9.33
CA ASN A 55 -1.58 9.10 8.31
C ASN A 55 -2.61 9.09 7.16
N VAL A 56 -3.90 9.26 7.45
CA VAL A 56 -4.94 9.37 6.41
C VAL A 56 -4.71 10.63 5.58
N LEU A 57 -4.49 11.78 6.24
CA LEU A 57 -4.22 13.04 5.58
C LEU A 57 -3.01 12.92 4.64
N LYS A 58 -1.88 12.43 5.17
CA LYS A 58 -0.64 12.19 4.43
C LYS A 58 -0.85 11.28 3.20
N ASN A 59 -1.53 10.15 3.37
CA ASN A 59 -1.69 9.15 2.30
C ASN A 59 -2.73 9.54 1.25
N ALA A 60 -3.67 10.43 1.57
CA ALA A 60 -4.73 10.84 0.65
C ALA A 60 -4.46 12.17 -0.07
N MET A 61 -3.51 12.98 0.41
CA MET A 61 -3.25 14.34 -0.09
C MET A 61 -2.73 14.39 -1.53
N GLY A 62 -1.77 13.52 -1.87
CA GLY A 62 -0.99 13.62 -3.11
C GLY A 62 -1.32 12.58 -4.19
N VAL A 63 -2.37 11.78 -4.00
CA VAL A 63 -2.67 10.63 -4.86
C VAL A 63 -3.79 10.93 -5.87
N GLY A 64 -3.69 10.36 -7.07
CA GLY A 64 -4.75 10.41 -8.07
C GLY A 64 -6.00 9.65 -7.64
N ILE A 65 -7.18 10.23 -7.87
CA ILE A 65 -8.47 9.61 -7.56
C ILE A 65 -8.98 8.85 -8.79
N PRO A 66 -9.21 7.52 -8.70
CA PRO A 66 -9.57 6.69 -9.84
C PRO A 66 -10.74 7.25 -10.65
N GLY A 67 -10.55 7.33 -11.98
CA GLY A 67 -11.60 7.74 -12.92
C GLY A 67 -11.91 9.24 -12.95
N THR A 68 -11.16 10.07 -12.21
CA THR A 68 -11.40 11.53 -12.13
C THR A 68 -10.38 12.36 -12.91
N GLY A 69 -9.17 11.84 -13.13
CA GLY A 69 -8.02 12.61 -13.63
C GLY A 69 -7.54 13.72 -12.69
N MET A 70 -8.01 13.72 -11.43
CA MET A 70 -7.69 14.71 -10.41
C MET A 70 -6.97 14.07 -9.22
N ILE A 71 -6.29 14.90 -8.44
CA ILE A 71 -5.45 14.49 -7.31
C ILE A 71 -6.06 15.03 -6.01
N GLY A 72 -6.01 14.20 -4.97
CA GLY A 72 -6.17 14.62 -3.58
C GLY A 72 -7.58 14.53 -3.00
N LEU A 73 -7.65 14.88 -1.71
CA LEU A 73 -8.85 14.80 -0.87
C LEU A 73 -10.05 15.64 -1.35
N PRO A 74 -9.89 16.89 -1.83
CA PRO A 74 -11.05 17.73 -2.16
C PRO A 74 -12.00 17.10 -3.18
N ILE A 75 -11.45 16.47 -4.24
CA ILE A 75 -12.27 15.80 -5.25
C ILE A 75 -12.87 14.49 -4.74
N ALA A 76 -12.15 13.73 -3.90
CA ALA A 76 -12.68 12.52 -3.27
C ALA A 76 -13.89 12.84 -2.37
N ILE A 77 -13.77 13.88 -1.53
CA ILE A 77 -14.86 14.35 -0.65
C ILE A 77 -16.04 14.85 -1.48
N ALA A 78 -15.80 15.70 -2.48
CA ALA A 78 -16.85 16.25 -3.33
C ALA A 78 -17.64 15.15 -4.05
N LEU A 79 -16.96 14.15 -4.61
CA LEU A 79 -17.62 13.01 -5.26
C LEU A 79 -18.34 12.12 -4.26
N GLY A 80 -17.78 11.88 -3.08
CA GLY A 80 -18.45 11.17 -2.00
C GLY A 80 -19.79 11.80 -1.63
N VAL A 81 -19.85 13.13 -1.52
CA VAL A 81 -21.07 13.88 -1.22
C VAL A 81 -22.06 13.87 -2.40
N LEU A 82 -21.57 14.01 -3.63
CA LEU A 82 -22.41 14.18 -4.82
C LEU A 82 -23.03 12.86 -5.31
N ILE A 83 -22.20 11.82 -5.45
CA ILE A 83 -22.58 10.56 -6.10
C ILE A 83 -22.23 9.31 -5.29
N GLY A 84 -21.62 9.48 -4.11
CA GLY A 84 -21.19 8.38 -3.28
C GLY A 84 -22.35 7.53 -2.79
N ASP A 85 -22.17 6.21 -2.87
CA ASP A 85 -23.07 5.19 -2.36
C ASP A 85 -22.38 4.46 -1.21
N SER A 86 -22.78 4.75 0.04
CA SER A 86 -22.09 4.21 1.21
C SER A 86 -22.25 2.69 1.37
N GLU A 87 -23.28 2.09 0.77
CA GLU A 87 -23.51 0.64 0.83
C GLU A 87 -22.42 -0.12 0.05
N LYS A 88 -21.82 0.53 -0.97
CA LYS A 88 -20.73 -0.02 -1.78
C LYS A 88 -19.34 0.03 -1.13
N GLN A 89 -19.22 0.51 0.12
CA GLN A 89 -17.95 0.50 0.87
C GLN A 89 -16.80 1.15 0.08
N LEU A 90 -15.69 0.43 -0.17
CA LEU A 90 -14.54 0.94 -0.93
C LEU A 90 -14.79 1.05 -2.44
N GLU A 91 -15.98 0.71 -2.92
CA GLU A 91 -16.46 1.03 -4.27
C GLU A 91 -17.43 2.23 -4.29
N VAL A 92 -17.45 3.07 -3.24
CA VAL A 92 -18.35 4.24 -3.09
C VAL A 92 -18.38 5.15 -4.32
N LEU A 93 -17.28 5.27 -5.08
CA LEU A 93 -17.17 6.13 -6.27
C LEU A 93 -17.40 5.41 -7.61
N LYS A 94 -17.86 4.15 -7.62
CA LYS A 94 -18.02 3.35 -8.86
C LYS A 94 -18.94 3.97 -9.90
N GLY A 95 -19.89 4.82 -9.47
CA GLY A 95 -20.80 5.57 -10.35
C GLY A 95 -20.23 6.89 -10.90
N CYS A 96 -18.94 7.17 -10.71
CA CYS A 96 -18.33 8.42 -11.14
C CYS A 96 -18.39 8.60 -12.67
N THR A 97 -18.91 9.75 -13.11
CA THR A 97 -18.99 10.16 -14.52
C THR A 97 -18.24 11.47 -14.75
N PRO A 98 -17.85 11.80 -16.00
CA PRO A 98 -17.24 13.10 -16.31
C PRO A 98 -18.08 14.30 -15.84
N GLN A 99 -19.41 14.18 -15.89
CA GLN A 99 -20.34 15.20 -15.39
C GLN A 99 -20.24 15.33 -13.86
N SER A 100 -20.15 14.22 -13.14
CA SER A 100 -19.99 14.21 -11.68
C SER A 100 -18.67 14.86 -11.26
N VAL A 101 -17.59 14.61 -12.02
CA VAL A 101 -16.28 15.24 -11.81
C VAL A 101 -16.37 16.76 -12.02
N GLN A 102 -17.08 17.21 -13.05
CA GLN A 102 -17.28 18.64 -13.29
C GLN A 102 -18.07 19.31 -12.15
N GLN A 103 -19.14 18.68 -11.67
CA GLN A 103 -19.88 19.14 -10.50
C GLN A 103 -19.03 19.14 -9.22
N GLY A 104 -18.13 18.16 -9.08
CA GLY A 104 -17.16 18.11 -7.99
C GLY A 104 -16.20 19.30 -8.02
N LYS A 105 -15.67 19.65 -9.20
CA LYS A 105 -14.84 20.86 -9.39
C LYS A 105 -15.58 22.13 -9.00
N GLU A 106 -16.84 22.26 -9.39
CA GLU A 106 -17.68 23.41 -9.00
C GLU A 106 -17.92 23.48 -7.50
N MET A 107 -18.08 22.33 -6.81
CA MET A 107 -18.20 22.29 -5.35
C MET A 107 -16.89 22.74 -4.68
N ILE A 108 -15.74 22.26 -5.14
CA ILE A 108 -14.42 22.66 -4.63
C ILE A 108 -14.22 24.17 -4.82
N ALA A 109 -14.58 24.71 -5.98
CA ALA A 109 -14.44 26.14 -6.29
C ALA A 109 -15.30 27.05 -5.39
N LYS A 110 -16.37 26.52 -4.77
CA LYS A 110 -17.19 27.25 -3.78
C LYS A 110 -16.55 27.31 -2.38
N ASN A 111 -15.39 26.68 -2.19
CA ASN A 111 -14.64 26.66 -0.94
C ASN A 111 -15.48 26.19 0.27
N CYS A 112 -16.35 25.21 0.06
CA CYS A 112 -17.24 24.66 1.09
C CYS A 112 -16.67 23.44 1.82
N ILE A 113 -15.42 23.05 1.54
CA ILE A 113 -14.74 21.90 2.14
C ILE A 113 -13.57 22.42 2.97
N ASP A 114 -13.60 22.21 4.28
CA ASP A 114 -12.54 22.55 5.21
C ASP A 114 -11.90 21.27 5.75
N ILE A 115 -10.61 21.05 5.46
CA ILE A 115 -9.88 19.82 5.83
C ILE A 115 -8.85 20.19 6.89
N LYS A 116 -8.91 19.52 8.04
CA LYS A 116 -8.04 19.73 9.20
C LYS A 116 -7.44 18.42 9.69
N LEU A 117 -6.30 18.54 10.36
CA LEU A 117 -5.72 17.46 11.15
C LEU A 117 -6.60 17.22 12.38
N GLU A 118 -6.84 15.96 12.72
CA GLU A 118 -7.36 15.58 14.02
C GLU A 118 -6.22 15.54 15.03
N GLU A 119 -6.36 16.28 16.13
CA GLU A 119 -5.34 16.42 17.17
C GLU A 119 -5.72 15.67 18.46
N GLU A 120 -7.01 15.33 18.63
CA GLU A 120 -7.51 14.72 19.87
C GLU A 120 -7.54 13.18 19.82
N ASP A 121 -7.74 12.59 18.65
CA ASP A 121 -7.80 11.13 18.48
C ASP A 121 -6.47 10.58 17.98
N GLU A 122 -5.83 9.73 18.79
CA GLU A 122 -4.52 9.14 18.49
C GLU A 122 -4.55 7.99 17.47
N ASP A 123 -5.74 7.57 17.01
CA ASP A 123 -5.84 6.47 16.05
C ASP A 123 -5.26 6.85 14.69
N LYS A 124 -4.35 6.01 14.20
CA LYS A 124 -3.66 6.19 12.91
C LYS A 124 -4.63 6.16 11.71
N LEU A 125 -5.83 5.62 11.88
CA LEU A 125 -6.92 5.65 10.90
C LEU A 125 -8.15 6.26 11.56
N PHE A 126 -8.20 7.59 11.55
CA PHE A 126 -9.36 8.37 11.96
C PHE A 126 -9.84 9.27 10.82
N ILE A 127 -11.16 9.27 10.62
CA ILE A 127 -11.87 10.14 9.66
C ILE A 127 -13.14 10.62 10.35
N ASN A 128 -13.33 11.93 10.43
CA ASN A 128 -14.58 12.55 10.85
C ASN A 128 -15.05 13.55 9.78
N ILE A 129 -16.29 13.41 9.34
CA ILE A 129 -16.93 14.35 8.41
C ILE A 129 -18.22 14.87 9.00
N THR A 130 -18.32 16.19 9.06
CA THR A 130 -19.53 16.91 9.45
C THR A 130 -20.06 17.70 8.25
N CYS A 131 -21.29 17.40 7.86
CA CYS A 131 -22.00 18.06 6.77
C CYS A 131 -23.08 18.98 7.36
N THR A 132 -23.10 20.25 6.95
CA THR A 132 -24.06 21.26 7.44
C THR A 132 -24.84 21.87 6.29
N SER A 133 -26.15 22.09 6.48
CA SER A 133 -26.99 22.86 5.55
C SER A 133 -28.12 23.56 6.32
N GLY A 134 -28.14 24.90 6.28
CA GLY A 134 -29.03 25.68 7.14
C GLY A 134 -28.83 25.33 8.63
N ASN A 135 -29.90 24.88 9.28
CA ASN A 135 -29.88 24.47 10.69
C ASN A 135 -29.68 22.95 10.89
N GLU A 136 -29.57 22.18 9.80
CA GLU A 136 -29.34 20.74 9.89
C GLU A 136 -27.85 20.40 9.84
N VAL A 137 -27.45 19.45 10.67
CA VAL A 137 -26.09 18.93 10.75
C VAL A 137 -26.10 17.41 10.79
N ALA A 138 -25.17 16.78 10.09
CA ALA A 138 -24.95 15.35 10.16
C ALA A 138 -23.45 15.04 10.27
N GLU A 139 -23.13 14.02 11.05
CA GLU A 139 -21.76 13.64 11.36
C GLU A 139 -21.57 12.13 11.19
N ALA A 140 -20.47 11.74 10.55
CA ALA A 140 -20.04 10.37 10.44
C ALA A 140 -18.55 10.25 10.80
N ARG A 141 -18.19 9.19 11.54
CA ARG A 141 -16.81 8.88 11.89
C ARG A 141 -16.45 7.44 11.53
N ILE A 142 -15.31 7.26 10.88
CA ILE A 142 -14.65 5.97 10.63
C ILE A 142 -13.39 5.89 11.47
N LYS A 143 -13.16 4.75 12.13
CA LYS A 143 -12.01 4.54 13.01
C LYS A 143 -11.48 3.10 12.97
N GLY A 144 -10.15 2.93 13.05
CA GLY A 144 -9.46 1.64 13.17
C GLY A 144 -9.37 0.81 11.89
N SER A 145 -10.39 0.84 11.02
CA SER A 145 -10.33 0.26 9.68
C SER A 145 -11.10 1.12 8.66
N HIS A 146 -10.74 1.01 7.38
CA HIS A 146 -11.21 1.90 6.30
C HIS A 146 -12.73 1.93 6.09
N THR A 147 -13.49 0.98 6.64
CA THR A 147 -14.95 0.86 6.47
C THR A 147 -15.71 0.80 7.80
N ASN A 148 -15.00 0.86 8.94
CA ASN A 148 -15.63 0.71 10.26
C ASN A 148 -16.18 2.05 10.76
N PHE A 149 -17.46 2.31 10.48
CA PHE A 149 -18.19 3.40 11.12
C PHE A 149 -18.31 3.18 12.63
N VAL A 150 -17.87 4.16 13.41
CA VAL A 150 -17.91 4.13 14.89
C VAL A 150 -18.87 5.15 15.47
N TYR A 151 -19.20 6.20 14.73
CA TYR A 151 -20.11 7.24 15.19
C TYR A 151 -20.95 7.77 14.04
N LEU A 152 -22.26 7.91 14.23
CA LEU A 152 -23.20 8.48 13.27
C LEU A 152 -24.24 9.34 14.02
N ARG A 153 -24.43 10.58 13.59
CA ARG A 153 -25.37 11.52 14.21
C ARG A 153 -26.09 12.38 13.16
N LYS A 154 -27.36 12.66 13.38
CA LYS A 154 -28.11 13.73 12.71
C LYS A 154 -28.70 14.67 13.76
N ASN A 155 -28.36 15.95 13.71
CA ASN A 155 -28.73 16.96 14.71
C ASN A 155 -28.38 16.45 16.13
N ASP A 156 -29.37 16.37 17.01
CA ASP A 156 -29.21 15.85 18.38
C ASP A 156 -29.40 14.33 18.49
N LYS A 157 -29.76 13.65 17.39
CA LYS A 157 -30.03 12.22 17.39
C LYS A 157 -28.80 11.42 16.98
N VAL A 158 -28.20 10.74 17.95
CA VAL A 158 -27.13 9.76 17.73
C VAL A 158 -27.75 8.43 17.27
N MET A 159 -27.27 7.92 16.13
CA MET A 159 -27.73 6.67 15.52
C MET A 159 -26.75 5.52 15.75
N LEU A 160 -25.47 5.83 15.88
CA LEU A 160 -24.42 4.88 16.19
C LEU A 160 -23.38 5.57 17.09
N ASP A 161 -23.00 4.91 18.16
CA ASP A 161 -21.84 5.27 18.98
C ASP A 161 -21.20 3.99 19.53
N LYS A 162 -20.13 3.54 18.87
CA LYS A 162 -19.38 2.36 19.29
C LYS A 162 -18.39 2.67 20.41
N ALA A 163 -18.09 3.94 20.71
CA ALA A 163 -17.24 4.28 21.86
C ALA A 163 -17.95 4.00 23.20
N ALA A 164 -19.29 4.00 23.20
CA ALA A 164 -20.11 3.56 24.33
C ALA A 164 -20.13 2.03 24.55
N CYS A 165 -19.65 1.24 23.57
CA CYS A 165 -19.57 -0.22 23.64
C CYS A 165 -18.10 -0.64 23.63
N SER A 166 -17.43 -0.53 24.79
CA SER A 166 -16.09 -1.07 24.99
C SER A 166 -16.11 -2.60 24.88
N ALA A 167 -15.60 -3.15 23.78
CA ALA A 167 -14.90 -4.43 23.74
C ALA A 167 -14.28 -4.62 22.36
N GLU A 168 -12.96 -4.61 22.34
CA GLU A 168 -12.13 -5.01 21.21
C GLU A 168 -12.57 -6.37 20.68
N THR A 169 -12.74 -6.46 19.36
CA THR A 169 -12.59 -7.74 18.67
C THR A 169 -11.64 -7.52 17.51
N ILE A 170 -10.39 -7.16 17.85
CA ILE A 170 -9.28 -7.47 16.95
C ILE A 170 -9.09 -8.98 17.10
N ALA A 171 -9.53 -9.73 16.09
CA ALA A 171 -9.40 -11.17 16.07
C ALA A 171 -7.94 -11.57 16.31
N LYS A 172 -7.66 -12.14 17.49
CA LYS A 172 -6.41 -12.83 17.86
C LYS A 172 -6.25 -14.14 17.06
N THR A 173 -6.22 -14.05 15.73
CA THR A 173 -6.03 -15.21 14.84
C THR A 173 -4.98 -14.92 13.78
N ASP A 174 -3.86 -14.32 14.17
CA ASP A 174 -2.69 -14.22 13.31
C ASP A 174 -1.64 -15.23 13.73
N VAL A 175 -1.31 -16.12 12.79
CA VAL A 175 -0.16 -17.03 12.89
C VAL A 175 1.11 -16.19 13.04
N GLU A 176 1.95 -16.54 14.01
CA GLU A 176 3.26 -15.91 14.18
C GLU A 176 4.21 -16.48 13.11
N LEU A 177 4.63 -15.60 12.19
CA LEU A 177 5.56 -15.94 11.13
C LEU A 177 7.02 -15.82 11.61
N SER A 178 7.90 -16.53 10.90
CA SER A 178 9.35 -16.38 10.94
C SER A 178 9.87 -16.60 9.53
N MET A 179 11.08 -16.14 9.20
CA MET A 179 11.64 -16.39 7.87
C MET A 179 11.69 -17.87 7.54
N ARG A 180 11.95 -18.74 8.53
CA ARG A 180 11.90 -20.19 8.36
C ARG A 180 10.50 -20.66 7.95
N LYS A 181 9.44 -20.24 8.66
CA LYS A 181 8.06 -20.59 8.31
C LYS A 181 7.68 -20.07 6.92
N VAL A 182 8.12 -18.87 6.54
CA VAL A 182 7.89 -18.32 5.20
C VAL A 182 8.48 -19.23 4.13
N TYR A 183 9.74 -19.62 4.30
CA TYR A 183 10.44 -20.50 3.36
C TYR A 183 9.78 -21.88 3.28
N GLU A 184 9.60 -22.55 4.41
CA GLU A 184 8.99 -23.88 4.47
C GLU A 184 7.58 -23.87 3.87
N PHE A 185 6.77 -22.84 4.12
CA PHE A 185 5.42 -22.76 3.58
C PHE A 185 5.46 -22.69 2.06
N ALA A 186 6.34 -21.87 1.50
CA ALA A 186 6.46 -21.72 0.06
C ALA A 186 7.02 -22.97 -0.63
N THR A 187 7.97 -23.69 -0.01
CA THR A 187 8.66 -24.81 -0.65
C THR A 187 8.04 -26.17 -0.37
N GLU A 188 7.34 -26.35 0.76
CA GLU A 188 6.80 -27.65 1.18
C GLU A 188 5.29 -27.79 0.95
N SER A 189 4.55 -26.68 0.79
CA SER A 189 3.10 -26.76 0.56
C SER A 189 2.77 -27.34 -0.83
N PRO A 190 1.63 -28.07 -0.96
CA PRO A 190 1.12 -28.51 -2.25
C PRO A 190 0.94 -27.34 -3.20
N LEU A 191 1.35 -27.51 -4.46
CA LEU A 191 1.38 -26.41 -5.43
C LEU A 191 -0.02 -25.86 -5.70
N GLU A 192 -1.03 -26.72 -5.68
CA GLU A 192 -2.44 -26.38 -5.91
C GLU A 192 -2.97 -25.37 -4.88
N GLU A 193 -2.49 -25.44 -3.63
CA GLU A 193 -2.85 -24.49 -2.57
C GLU A 193 -2.23 -23.10 -2.79
N LEU A 194 -1.19 -23.00 -3.62
CA LEU A 194 -0.43 -21.77 -3.85
C LEU A 194 -0.82 -21.05 -5.15
N GLN A 195 -1.53 -21.72 -6.07
CA GLN A 195 -1.86 -21.20 -7.41
C GLN A 195 -2.64 -19.88 -7.40
N PHE A 196 -3.37 -19.56 -6.33
CA PHE A 196 -4.10 -18.29 -6.20
C PHE A 196 -3.20 -17.06 -6.41
N ILE A 197 -1.90 -17.17 -6.10
CA ILE A 197 -0.94 -16.08 -6.22
C ILE A 197 -0.72 -15.63 -7.68
N LEU A 198 -1.07 -16.47 -8.66
CA LEU A 198 -0.98 -16.11 -10.08
C LEU A 198 -1.97 -15.00 -10.47
N GLU A 199 -3.05 -14.78 -9.72
CA GLU A 199 -3.92 -13.61 -9.95
C GLU A 199 -3.16 -12.32 -9.64
N ALA A 200 -2.21 -12.34 -8.68
CA ALA A 200 -1.34 -11.20 -8.41
C ALA A 200 -0.48 -10.84 -9.62
N LYS A 201 0.14 -11.86 -10.25
CA LYS A 201 0.90 -11.71 -11.50
C LYS A 201 0.04 -11.03 -12.56
N LYS A 202 -1.12 -11.60 -12.85
CA LYS A 202 -2.02 -11.11 -13.91
C LYS A 202 -2.43 -9.66 -13.71
N LEU A 203 -2.89 -9.28 -12.51
CA LEU A 203 -3.33 -7.91 -12.24
C LEU A 203 -2.17 -6.91 -12.32
N ASN A 204 -1.03 -7.25 -11.70
CA ASN A 204 0.09 -6.32 -11.60
C ASN A 204 0.86 -6.18 -12.92
N GLU A 205 0.97 -7.24 -13.73
CA GLU A 205 1.50 -7.15 -15.11
C GLU A 205 0.58 -6.33 -16.01
N ASN A 206 -0.74 -6.46 -15.85
CA ASN A 206 -1.70 -5.63 -16.57
C ASN A 206 -1.56 -4.14 -16.20
N ALA A 207 -1.38 -3.82 -14.92
CA ALA A 207 -1.09 -2.46 -14.46
C ALA A 207 0.22 -1.93 -15.05
N SER A 208 1.28 -2.75 -15.10
CA SER A 208 2.54 -2.40 -15.76
C SER A 208 2.35 -2.06 -17.23
N ARG A 209 1.59 -2.89 -17.97
CA ARG A 209 1.30 -2.65 -19.39
C ARG A 209 0.54 -1.35 -19.60
N CYS A 210 -0.51 -1.10 -18.82
CA CYS A 210 -1.27 0.15 -18.87
C CYS A 210 -0.38 1.38 -18.61
N GLY A 211 0.55 1.28 -17.65
CA GLY A 211 1.53 2.32 -17.35
C GLY A 211 2.47 2.69 -18.49
N LEU A 212 2.73 1.74 -19.40
CA LEU A 212 3.56 1.96 -20.59
C LEU A 212 2.77 2.53 -21.77
N GLU A 213 1.51 2.11 -21.94
CA GLU A 213 0.65 2.51 -23.05
C GLU A 213 0.32 4.01 -22.98
N ASP A 214 -0.13 4.49 -21.82
CA ASP A 214 -0.55 5.88 -21.59
C ASP A 214 0.53 6.72 -20.88
N ASN A 215 0.19 7.98 -20.56
CA ASN A 215 1.07 8.93 -19.87
C ASN A 215 0.56 9.16 -18.44
N TYR A 216 1.00 8.32 -17.50
CA TYR A 216 0.64 8.41 -16.09
C TYR A 216 1.80 8.91 -15.23
N GLY A 217 1.47 9.67 -14.18
CA GLY A 217 2.40 10.03 -13.12
C GLY A 217 3.66 10.73 -13.64
N HIS A 218 4.84 10.26 -13.22
CA HIS A 218 6.12 10.77 -13.70
C HIS A 218 6.62 10.05 -14.96
N GLN A 219 5.88 9.04 -15.43
CA GLN A 219 6.23 8.25 -16.61
C GLN A 219 7.61 7.61 -16.49
N LEU A 220 8.07 7.29 -15.27
CA LEU A 220 9.42 6.80 -14.98
C LEU A 220 9.72 5.54 -15.79
N GLY A 221 8.81 4.56 -15.75
CA GLY A 221 8.99 3.32 -16.50
C GLY A 221 9.02 3.54 -18.02
N LYS A 222 8.19 4.45 -18.52
CA LYS A 222 8.17 4.85 -19.94
C LYS A 222 9.45 5.57 -20.35
N THR A 223 9.99 6.45 -19.48
CA THR A 223 11.28 7.12 -19.69
C THR A 223 12.42 6.10 -19.73
N MET A 224 12.44 5.09 -18.85
CA MET A 224 13.43 4.00 -18.88
C MET A 224 13.36 3.21 -20.19
N CYS A 225 12.17 3.02 -20.76
CA CYS A 225 11.97 2.33 -22.05
C CYS A 225 12.25 3.21 -23.29
N SER A 226 12.41 4.52 -23.13
CA SER A 226 12.68 5.44 -24.24
C SER A 226 14.08 5.25 -24.85
N PRO A 227 14.38 5.80 -26.05
CA PRO A 227 15.73 5.77 -26.60
C PRO A 227 16.80 6.33 -25.65
N LEU A 228 16.46 7.39 -24.90
CA LEU A 228 17.34 7.95 -23.88
C LEU A 228 17.57 6.95 -22.73
N GLY A 229 16.49 6.38 -22.19
CA GLY A 229 16.56 5.42 -21.09
C GLY A 229 17.36 4.17 -21.47
N ARG A 230 17.11 3.60 -22.65
CA ARG A 230 17.88 2.47 -23.20
C ARG A 230 19.35 2.82 -23.44
N GLY A 231 19.66 4.05 -23.84
CA GLY A 231 21.04 4.51 -23.97
C GLY A 231 21.81 4.55 -22.65
N VAL A 232 21.13 4.80 -21.52
CA VAL A 232 21.74 4.90 -20.19
C VAL A 232 21.76 3.55 -19.46
N LEU A 233 20.64 2.82 -19.48
CA LEU A 233 20.45 1.58 -18.70
C LEU A 233 20.74 0.30 -19.50
N GLY A 234 20.87 0.42 -20.82
CA GLY A 234 20.91 -0.73 -21.72
C GLY A 234 19.57 -1.44 -21.86
N ASP A 235 19.58 -2.51 -22.64
CA ASP A 235 18.47 -3.46 -22.78
C ASP A 235 18.81 -4.70 -21.95
N SER A 236 18.41 -4.70 -20.68
CA SER A 236 18.80 -5.72 -19.71
C SER A 236 17.64 -6.10 -18.80
N MET A 237 17.71 -7.30 -18.22
CA MET A 237 16.75 -7.77 -17.22
C MET A 237 16.60 -6.79 -16.05
N PHE A 238 17.70 -6.17 -15.61
CA PHE A 238 17.66 -5.12 -14.60
C PHE A 238 16.82 -3.92 -15.06
N ALA A 239 17.03 -3.42 -16.27
CA ALA A 239 16.26 -2.32 -16.83
C ALA A 239 14.77 -2.67 -16.99
N HIS A 240 14.44 -3.89 -17.43
CA HIS A 240 13.06 -4.38 -17.58
C HIS A 240 12.33 -4.49 -16.24
N ILE A 241 12.99 -5.02 -15.22
CA ILE A 241 12.45 -5.11 -13.85
C ILE A 241 12.08 -3.71 -13.33
N LEU A 242 12.99 -2.74 -13.49
CA LEU A 242 12.77 -1.36 -13.04
C LEU A 242 11.66 -0.66 -13.81
N SER A 243 11.65 -0.78 -15.13
CA SER A 243 10.67 -0.12 -15.98
C SER A 243 9.27 -0.69 -15.79
N ALA A 244 9.12 -2.01 -15.68
CA ALA A 244 7.84 -2.65 -15.42
C ALA A 244 7.27 -2.25 -14.06
N THR A 245 8.10 -2.28 -13.02
CA THR A 245 7.68 -1.88 -11.66
C THR A 245 7.28 -0.40 -11.61
N GLY A 246 8.10 0.47 -12.20
CA GLY A 246 7.83 1.90 -12.26
C GLY A 246 6.55 2.21 -13.02
N SER A 247 6.32 1.56 -14.16
CA SER A 247 5.11 1.75 -14.98
C SER A 247 3.83 1.37 -14.24
N ALA A 248 3.82 0.22 -13.55
CA ALA A 248 2.67 -0.20 -12.76
C ALA A 248 2.36 0.82 -11.64
N CYS A 249 3.41 1.35 -11.00
CA CYS A 249 3.26 2.35 -9.95
C CYS A 249 2.76 3.68 -10.49
N ASP A 250 3.30 4.15 -11.63
CA ASP A 250 2.85 5.38 -12.29
C ASP A 250 1.36 5.32 -12.62
N ALA A 251 0.90 4.25 -13.27
CA ALA A 251 -0.51 4.04 -13.59
C ALA A 251 -1.39 4.11 -12.33
N ARG A 252 -1.03 3.34 -11.30
CA ARG A 252 -1.78 3.28 -10.05
C ARG A 252 -1.84 4.64 -9.35
N MET A 253 -0.69 5.29 -9.16
CA MET A 253 -0.58 6.54 -8.38
C MET A 253 -1.17 7.76 -9.10
N ALA A 254 -1.28 7.70 -10.42
CA ALA A 254 -2.01 8.68 -11.23
C ALA A 254 -3.54 8.48 -11.21
N GLY A 255 -4.05 7.41 -10.60
CA GLY A 255 -5.48 7.12 -10.55
C GLY A 255 -6.01 6.44 -11.82
N ALA A 256 -5.19 5.62 -12.50
CA ALA A 256 -5.69 4.77 -13.58
C ALA A 256 -6.75 3.80 -13.05
N MET A 257 -7.78 3.52 -13.86
CA MET A 257 -8.85 2.56 -13.55
C MET A 257 -8.40 1.12 -13.77
N VAL A 258 -7.21 0.77 -13.28
CA VAL A 258 -6.63 -0.57 -13.39
C VAL A 258 -6.46 -1.18 -12.00
N PRO A 259 -7.06 -2.35 -11.73
CA PRO A 259 -6.85 -3.04 -10.47
C PRO A 259 -5.41 -3.55 -10.35
N VAL A 260 -4.90 -3.49 -9.14
CA VAL A 260 -3.63 -4.09 -8.74
C VAL A 260 -3.90 -5.06 -7.61
N MET A 261 -3.13 -6.14 -7.54
CA MET A 261 -3.11 -6.96 -6.34
C MET A 261 -2.30 -6.25 -5.27
N SER A 262 -2.91 -6.03 -4.11
CA SER A 262 -2.26 -5.40 -2.95
C SER A 262 -1.50 -6.43 -2.11
N ASN A 263 -0.60 -5.92 -1.27
CA ASN A 263 -0.01 -6.67 -0.16
C ASN A 263 -0.09 -5.81 1.09
N SER A 264 -0.60 -6.38 2.18
CA SER A 264 -0.71 -5.69 3.48
C SER A 264 -1.43 -4.34 3.38
N GLY A 265 -2.52 -4.31 2.59
CA GLY A 265 -3.33 -3.11 2.35
C GLY A 265 -2.76 -2.10 1.35
N SER A 266 -1.61 -2.37 0.72
CA SER A 266 -0.98 -1.45 -0.23
C SER A 266 -0.76 -2.06 -1.61
N GLY A 267 -1.35 -1.46 -2.64
CA GLY A 267 -1.12 -1.86 -4.03
C GLY A 267 0.31 -1.63 -4.52
N ASN A 268 1.04 -0.65 -3.99
CA ASN A 268 2.44 -0.41 -4.35
C ASN A 268 3.32 -1.51 -3.75
N GLN A 269 3.00 -1.98 -2.55
CA GLN A 269 3.69 -3.12 -1.97
C GLN A 269 3.41 -4.38 -2.79
N GLY A 270 2.16 -4.60 -3.21
CA GLY A 270 1.82 -5.74 -4.09
C GLY A 270 2.48 -5.68 -5.48
N ILE A 271 2.53 -4.50 -6.12
CA ILE A 271 3.32 -4.30 -7.34
C ILE A 271 4.79 -4.68 -7.08
N CYS A 272 5.36 -4.19 -6.00
CA CYS A 272 6.76 -4.39 -5.67
C CYS A 272 7.08 -5.86 -5.33
N THR A 273 6.22 -6.58 -4.62
CA THR A 273 6.41 -8.01 -4.32
C THR A 273 6.17 -8.93 -5.53
N THR A 274 5.43 -8.46 -6.54
CA THR A 274 5.06 -9.28 -7.71
C THR A 274 5.88 -8.97 -8.95
N VAL A 275 5.84 -7.73 -9.45
CA VAL A 275 6.33 -7.39 -10.80
C VAL A 275 7.83 -7.68 -11.01
N PRO A 276 8.72 -7.39 -10.05
CA PRO A 276 10.13 -7.76 -10.18
C PRO A 276 10.33 -9.28 -10.29
N VAL A 277 9.60 -10.05 -9.50
CA VAL A 277 9.70 -11.51 -9.44
C VAL A 277 9.17 -12.14 -10.73
N THR A 278 8.04 -11.66 -11.25
CA THR A 278 7.47 -12.19 -12.51
C THR A 278 8.34 -11.83 -13.71
N THR A 279 8.87 -10.61 -13.74
CA THR A 279 9.77 -10.14 -14.81
C THR A 279 11.08 -10.94 -14.80
N PHE A 280 11.68 -11.15 -13.62
CA PHE A 280 12.88 -11.97 -13.46
C PHE A 280 12.63 -13.41 -13.92
N ALA A 281 11.58 -14.07 -13.40
CA ALA A 281 11.28 -15.46 -13.73
C ALA A 281 11.11 -15.68 -15.25
N ARG A 282 10.42 -14.75 -15.92
CA ARG A 282 10.20 -14.80 -17.36
C ARG A 282 11.52 -14.72 -18.14
N GLU A 283 12.41 -13.81 -17.78
CA GLU A 283 13.66 -13.57 -18.50
C GLU A 283 14.77 -14.56 -18.13
N ASN A 284 14.71 -15.13 -16.93
CA ASN A 284 15.59 -16.21 -16.49
C ASN A 284 15.08 -17.60 -16.90
N HIS A 285 13.92 -17.68 -17.58
CA HIS A 285 13.28 -18.92 -18.04
C HIS A 285 12.96 -19.93 -16.91
N ASN A 286 12.60 -19.42 -15.74
CA ASN A 286 12.13 -20.25 -14.63
C ASN A 286 10.79 -20.92 -14.96
N THR A 287 10.56 -22.08 -14.33
CA THR A 287 9.29 -22.82 -14.45
C THR A 287 8.14 -22.10 -13.74
N GLU A 288 6.91 -22.48 -14.07
CA GLU A 288 5.73 -21.92 -13.39
C GLU A 288 5.71 -22.26 -11.90
N GLU A 289 6.15 -23.47 -11.53
CA GLU A 289 6.26 -23.86 -10.12
C GLU A 289 7.26 -22.97 -9.37
N GLU A 290 8.46 -22.75 -9.94
CA GLU A 290 9.46 -21.86 -9.35
C GLU A 290 8.91 -20.44 -9.18
N LEU A 291 8.18 -19.94 -10.18
CA LEU A 291 7.52 -18.63 -10.11
C LEU A 291 6.48 -18.56 -9.00
N ILE A 292 5.59 -19.55 -8.88
CA ILE A 292 4.57 -19.60 -7.83
C ILE A 292 5.24 -19.56 -6.46
N ARG A 293 6.23 -20.41 -6.22
CA ARG A 293 6.94 -20.47 -4.94
C ARG A 293 7.69 -19.17 -4.64
N ALA A 294 8.35 -18.57 -5.64
CA ALA A 294 9.02 -17.27 -5.50
C ALA A 294 8.05 -16.14 -5.15
N LEU A 295 6.86 -16.12 -5.76
CA LEU A 295 5.81 -15.15 -5.46
C LEU A 295 5.26 -15.31 -4.05
N ILE A 296 5.12 -16.55 -3.56
CA ILE A 296 4.73 -16.82 -2.17
C ILE A 296 5.82 -16.33 -1.21
N ILE A 297 7.09 -16.68 -1.44
CA ILE A 297 8.23 -16.19 -0.62
C ILE A 297 8.22 -14.66 -0.56
N SER A 298 8.10 -14.00 -1.71
CA SER A 298 8.14 -12.55 -1.81
C SER A 298 6.99 -11.89 -1.05
N ASN A 299 5.75 -12.32 -1.30
CA ASN A 299 4.58 -11.73 -0.67
C ASN A 299 4.51 -12.03 0.83
N LEU A 300 4.83 -13.25 1.23
CA LEU A 300 4.74 -13.66 2.63
C LEU A 300 5.89 -13.07 3.47
N THR A 301 7.07 -12.85 2.89
CA THR A 301 8.15 -12.09 3.55
C THR A 301 7.72 -10.65 3.84
N ALA A 302 7.07 -9.99 2.88
CA ALA A 302 6.55 -8.65 3.10
C ALA A 302 5.47 -8.61 4.19
N ILE A 303 4.55 -9.57 4.18
CA ILE A 303 3.52 -9.73 5.23
C ILE A 303 4.16 -9.95 6.60
N TYR A 304 5.18 -10.82 6.68
CA TYR A 304 5.89 -11.10 7.92
C TYR A 304 6.53 -9.84 8.52
N ILE A 305 7.29 -9.09 7.73
CA ILE A 305 7.89 -7.83 8.21
C ILE A 305 6.79 -6.84 8.64
N LYS A 306 5.66 -6.80 7.92
CA LYS A 306 4.51 -5.95 8.27
C LYS A 306 3.82 -6.33 9.59
N GLN A 307 3.81 -7.61 9.98
CA GLN A 307 3.27 -8.03 11.29
C GLN A 307 3.99 -7.32 12.45
N HIS A 308 5.29 -7.04 12.32
CA HIS A 308 6.06 -6.34 13.35
C HIS A 308 6.06 -4.81 13.21
N LEU A 309 5.86 -4.30 11.99
CA LEU A 309 5.85 -2.86 11.72
C LEU A 309 4.48 -2.20 12.05
N GLY A 310 3.39 -2.94 11.92
CA GLY A 310 2.02 -2.42 12.03
C GLY A 310 1.47 -1.84 10.73
N THR A 311 0.25 -1.33 10.77
CA THR A 311 -0.51 -0.89 9.58
C THR A 311 0.09 0.37 8.94
N LEU A 312 0.37 1.41 9.74
CA LEU A 312 0.83 2.72 9.29
C LEU A 312 2.10 3.18 10.03
N SER A 313 3.09 3.65 9.27
CA SER A 313 4.42 4.08 9.73
C SER A 313 5.04 5.11 8.77
N ALA A 314 6.03 5.87 9.24
CA ALA A 314 6.91 6.71 8.42
C ALA A 314 8.02 5.93 7.70
N LEU A 315 8.23 4.64 7.98
CA LEU A 315 9.06 3.78 7.15
C LEU A 315 8.31 3.45 5.84
N CYS A 316 8.96 3.65 4.69
CA CYS A 316 8.34 3.36 3.40
C CYS A 316 8.06 1.86 3.26
N GLY A 317 6.80 1.49 2.99
CA GLY A 317 6.41 0.11 2.69
C GLY A 317 7.16 -0.49 1.48
N CYS A 318 7.76 0.34 0.63
CA CYS A 318 8.66 -0.12 -0.42
C CYS A 318 9.87 -0.88 0.12
N VAL A 319 10.42 -0.48 1.27
CA VAL A 319 11.55 -1.18 1.92
C VAL A 319 11.17 -2.62 2.22
N VAL A 320 9.99 -2.80 2.82
CA VAL A 320 9.44 -4.10 3.18
C VAL A 320 9.15 -4.94 1.93
N ALA A 321 8.43 -4.37 0.97
CA ALA A 321 8.01 -5.07 -0.23
C ALA A 321 9.19 -5.49 -1.11
N SER A 322 10.17 -4.60 -1.32
CA SER A 322 11.38 -4.89 -2.10
C SER A 322 12.28 -5.92 -1.42
N THR A 323 12.27 -5.98 -0.08
CA THR A 323 12.93 -7.06 0.67
C THR A 323 12.32 -8.42 0.32
N GLY A 324 10.99 -8.48 0.25
CA GLY A 324 10.28 -9.65 -0.27
C GLY A 324 10.69 -10.01 -1.70
N SER A 325 10.72 -9.03 -2.61
CA SER A 325 11.14 -9.25 -4.01
C SER A 325 12.56 -9.79 -4.09
N SER A 326 13.48 -9.30 -3.26
CA SER A 326 14.85 -9.80 -3.18
C SER A 326 14.89 -11.27 -2.78
N CYS A 327 14.07 -11.68 -1.81
CA CYS A 327 13.94 -13.08 -1.40
C CYS A 327 13.39 -13.96 -2.54
N GLY A 328 12.35 -13.50 -3.24
CA GLY A 328 11.78 -14.20 -4.39
C GLY A 328 12.78 -14.34 -5.54
N ILE A 329 13.51 -13.28 -5.88
CA ILE A 329 14.56 -13.31 -6.91
C ILE A 329 15.71 -14.25 -6.48
N THR A 330 16.13 -14.21 -5.22
CA THR A 330 17.17 -15.11 -4.69
C THR A 330 16.75 -16.57 -4.84
N TYR A 331 15.48 -16.89 -4.57
CA TYR A 331 14.94 -18.22 -4.80
C TYR A 331 14.98 -18.62 -6.28
N LEU A 332 14.56 -17.73 -7.19
CA LEU A 332 14.57 -17.97 -8.64
C LEU A 332 15.99 -18.17 -9.22
N MET A 333 17.01 -17.63 -8.54
CA MET A 333 18.43 -17.85 -8.84
C MET A 333 18.96 -19.20 -8.31
N GLY A 334 18.11 -20.04 -7.70
CA GLY A 334 18.51 -21.31 -7.09
C GLY A 334 19.08 -21.17 -5.67
N GLY A 335 18.80 -20.04 -5.01
CA GLY A 335 19.31 -19.76 -3.67
C GLY A 335 18.70 -20.64 -2.58
N THR A 336 19.53 -21.02 -1.61
CA THR A 336 19.13 -21.72 -0.39
C THR A 336 18.42 -20.79 0.60
N PHE A 337 17.80 -21.37 1.64
CA PHE A 337 17.25 -20.59 2.76
C PHE A 337 18.26 -19.61 3.37
N GLU A 338 19.52 -20.03 3.50
CA GLU A 338 20.58 -19.18 4.05
C GLU A 338 20.83 -17.94 3.17
N GLN A 339 20.91 -18.13 1.85
CA GLN A 339 21.07 -17.02 0.90
C GLN A 339 19.84 -16.11 0.87
N ILE A 340 18.63 -16.64 1.07
CA ILE A 340 17.44 -15.81 1.27
C ILE A 340 17.59 -14.93 2.53
N CYS A 341 18.08 -15.50 3.64
CA CYS A 341 18.35 -14.72 4.85
C CYS A 341 19.40 -13.63 4.61
N TYR A 342 20.44 -13.91 3.84
CA TYR A 342 21.46 -12.94 3.44
C TYR A 342 20.87 -11.78 2.64
N SER A 343 19.97 -12.06 1.70
CA SER A 343 19.25 -11.03 0.94
C SER A 343 18.44 -10.12 1.87
N VAL A 344 17.74 -10.67 2.87
CA VAL A 344 17.03 -9.87 3.88
C VAL A 344 17.99 -8.93 4.61
N LYS A 345 19.12 -9.44 5.10
CA LYS A 345 20.12 -8.63 5.82
C LYS A 345 20.65 -7.48 4.96
N ASN A 346 21.00 -7.77 3.71
CA ASN A 346 21.47 -6.78 2.75
C ASN A 346 20.42 -5.67 2.50
N MET A 347 19.16 -6.06 2.34
CA MET A 347 18.06 -5.11 2.10
C MET A 347 17.81 -4.21 3.30
N ILE A 348 17.80 -4.78 4.53
CA ILE A 348 17.63 -4.01 5.76
C ILE A 348 18.77 -3.00 5.90
N ALA A 349 20.02 -3.44 5.75
CA ALA A 349 21.19 -2.58 5.89
C ALA A 349 21.19 -1.40 4.90
N ASN A 350 20.65 -1.60 3.69
CA ASN A 350 20.69 -0.61 2.64
C ASN A 350 19.53 0.39 2.68
N LEU A 351 18.29 -0.06 2.94
CA LEU A 351 17.08 0.75 2.70
C LEU A 351 16.35 1.27 3.95
N THR A 352 16.78 0.93 5.17
CA THR A 352 16.07 1.28 6.42
C THR A 352 15.68 2.76 6.54
N GLY A 353 16.44 3.69 5.96
CA GLY A 353 16.17 5.13 6.04
C GLY A 353 15.13 5.69 5.06
N MET A 354 14.55 4.88 4.17
CA MET A 354 13.59 5.39 3.17
C MET A 354 12.25 5.76 3.83
N ILE A 355 11.96 7.07 3.89
CA ILE A 355 10.75 7.59 4.54
C ILE A 355 9.48 7.48 3.67
N CYS A 356 8.31 7.45 4.31
CA CYS A 356 6.98 7.50 3.70
C CYS A 356 6.30 8.85 3.97
N ASP A 357 6.31 9.69 2.95
CA ASP A 357 5.69 11.03 2.91
C ASP A 357 4.38 11.02 2.10
N GLY A 358 3.62 9.92 2.15
CA GLY A 358 2.30 9.80 1.52
C GLY A 358 2.27 9.13 0.14
N ALA A 359 1.08 8.72 -0.30
CA ALA A 359 0.88 8.16 -1.63
C ALA A 359 0.81 9.27 -2.67
N LYS A 360 1.53 9.09 -3.79
CA LYS A 360 1.72 10.10 -4.83
C LYS A 360 2.45 9.52 -6.05
N PRO A 361 2.38 10.17 -7.22
CA PRO A 361 3.11 9.72 -8.41
C PRO A 361 4.61 9.48 -8.21
N SER A 362 5.28 10.21 -7.31
CA SER A 362 6.71 9.99 -7.04
C SER A 362 7.03 8.70 -6.28
N CYS A 363 6.02 7.94 -5.84
CA CYS A 363 6.23 6.58 -5.32
C CYS A 363 6.90 5.65 -6.36
N ALA A 364 6.72 5.90 -7.66
CA ALA A 364 7.39 5.14 -8.72
C ALA A 364 8.92 5.20 -8.57
N LEU A 365 9.47 6.37 -8.20
CA LEU A 365 10.91 6.55 -7.96
C LEU A 365 11.39 5.67 -6.81
N LYS A 366 10.65 5.67 -5.68
CA LYS A 366 10.99 4.86 -4.50
C LYS A 366 10.93 3.36 -4.82
N LEU A 367 9.91 2.93 -5.56
CA LEU A 367 9.77 1.53 -5.98
C LEU A 367 10.93 1.09 -6.87
N SER A 368 11.33 1.91 -7.86
CA SER A 368 12.49 1.60 -8.70
C SER A 368 13.78 1.53 -7.88
N SER A 369 14.01 2.44 -6.92
CA SER A 369 15.19 2.37 -6.04
C SER A 369 15.19 1.16 -5.10
N GLY A 370 14.02 0.77 -4.58
CA GLY A 370 13.90 -0.42 -3.74
C GLY A 370 14.17 -1.69 -4.55
N VAL A 371 13.57 -1.80 -5.74
CA VAL A 371 13.71 -2.97 -6.60
C VAL A 371 15.10 -3.08 -7.22
N SER A 372 15.77 -1.97 -7.55
CA SER A 372 17.17 -2.02 -7.99
C SER A 372 18.05 -2.65 -6.91
N THR A 373 17.85 -2.23 -5.67
CA THR A 373 18.54 -2.78 -4.50
C THR A 373 18.19 -4.24 -4.25
N ALA A 374 16.94 -4.65 -4.52
CA ALA A 374 16.51 -6.03 -4.40
C ALA A 374 17.28 -6.98 -5.32
N VAL A 375 17.49 -6.59 -6.59
CA VAL A 375 18.27 -7.37 -7.55
C VAL A 375 19.74 -7.45 -7.12
N LEU A 376 20.35 -6.32 -6.74
CA LEU A 376 21.74 -6.27 -6.27
C LEU A 376 21.96 -7.12 -5.02
N SER A 377 21.03 -7.06 -4.05
CA SER A 377 21.11 -7.81 -2.81
C SER A 377 20.98 -9.32 -3.04
N ALA A 378 20.11 -9.74 -3.97
CA ALA A 378 19.99 -11.14 -4.38
C ALA A 378 21.27 -11.65 -5.04
N MET A 379 21.88 -10.86 -5.94
CA MET A 379 23.16 -11.22 -6.57
C MET A 379 24.31 -11.39 -5.56
N LEU A 380 24.38 -10.51 -4.56
CA LEU A 380 25.37 -10.61 -3.49
C LEU A 380 25.13 -11.84 -2.62
N ALA A 381 23.88 -12.07 -2.22
CA ALA A 381 23.50 -13.20 -1.39
C ALA A 381 23.80 -14.54 -2.06
N ILE A 382 23.52 -14.69 -3.35
CA ILE A 382 23.88 -15.90 -4.13
C ILE A 382 25.39 -16.17 -4.09
N GLN A 383 26.22 -15.13 -3.98
CA GLN A 383 27.67 -15.24 -3.84
C GLN A 383 28.14 -15.34 -2.38
N HIS A 384 27.24 -15.60 -1.42
CA HIS A 384 27.53 -15.62 0.02
C HIS A 384 28.12 -14.30 0.54
N LYS A 385 27.79 -13.17 -0.12
CA LYS A 385 28.19 -11.83 0.32
C LYS A 385 27.02 -11.17 1.03
N TYR A 386 27.19 -10.86 2.29
CA TYR A 386 26.13 -10.26 3.10
C TYR A 386 26.66 -9.39 4.24
N VAL A 387 25.81 -8.47 4.68
CA VAL A 387 26.05 -7.62 5.85
C VAL A 387 25.96 -8.45 7.12
N THR A 388 26.96 -8.34 7.98
CA THR A 388 27.14 -9.17 9.17
C THR A 388 26.66 -8.47 10.44
N SER A 389 26.63 -9.19 11.58
CA SER A 389 26.16 -8.67 12.86
C SER A 389 27.02 -7.56 13.48
N VAL A 390 28.23 -7.35 12.96
CA VAL A 390 29.09 -6.22 13.39
C VAL A 390 28.75 -4.91 12.69
N GLU A 391 27.81 -4.92 11.73
CA GLU A 391 27.45 -3.79 10.89
C GLU A 391 26.04 -3.26 11.21
N GLY A 392 25.97 -2.16 11.97
CA GLY A 392 24.74 -1.40 12.17
C GLY A 392 23.66 -2.17 12.94
N ILE A 393 22.49 -2.35 12.33
CA ILE A 393 21.29 -2.93 12.96
C ILE A 393 21.04 -4.39 12.61
N ILE A 394 21.99 -5.02 11.91
CA ILE A 394 21.91 -6.42 11.48
C ILE A 394 22.37 -7.33 12.61
N ASP A 395 21.72 -8.49 12.74
CA ASP A 395 22.02 -9.53 13.72
C ASP A 395 22.35 -10.84 12.98
N ASP A 396 22.94 -11.82 13.68
CA ASP A 396 23.21 -13.14 13.12
C ASP A 396 21.88 -13.86 12.81
N ASP A 397 20.89 -13.67 13.68
CA ASP A 397 19.51 -14.09 13.43
C ASP A 397 18.78 -13.09 12.52
N VAL A 398 18.32 -13.56 11.36
CA VAL A 398 17.56 -12.75 10.39
C VAL A 398 16.26 -12.23 10.99
N ASP A 399 15.59 -13.01 11.86
CA ASP A 399 14.33 -12.63 12.48
C ASP A 399 14.55 -11.52 13.54
N ARG A 400 15.74 -11.44 14.14
CA ARG A 400 16.14 -10.27 14.96
C ARG A 400 16.40 -9.04 14.10
N SER A 401 17.07 -9.19 12.95
CA SER A 401 17.30 -8.09 12.02
C SER A 401 15.97 -7.47 11.54
N ILE A 402 14.98 -8.30 11.21
CA ILE A 402 13.62 -7.86 10.84
C ILE A 402 12.95 -7.11 12.00
N ARG A 403 13.06 -7.63 13.23
CA ARG A 403 12.54 -6.95 14.43
C ARG A 403 13.21 -5.61 14.68
N ASN A 404 14.51 -5.48 14.42
CA ASN A 404 15.24 -4.21 14.52
C ASN A 404 14.71 -3.18 13.50
N LEU A 405 14.57 -3.58 12.23
CA LEU A 405 13.95 -2.74 11.19
C LEU A 405 12.54 -2.29 11.61
N ALA A 406 11.72 -3.25 12.04
CA ALA A 406 10.35 -2.98 12.43
C ALA A 406 10.27 -2.04 13.63
N ALA A 407 11.13 -2.19 14.64
CA ALA A 407 11.19 -1.33 15.80
C ALA A 407 11.58 0.12 15.46
N ILE A 408 12.49 0.32 14.50
CA ILE A 408 12.83 1.65 13.99
C ILE A 408 11.60 2.27 13.33
N GLY A 409 10.95 1.54 12.43
CA GLY A 409 9.78 2.07 11.73
C GLY A 409 8.55 2.28 12.61
N SER A 410 8.30 1.43 13.61
CA SER A 410 7.09 1.47 14.43
C SER A 410 7.19 2.34 15.69
N ARG A 411 8.41 2.60 16.18
CA ARG A 411 8.66 3.44 17.36
C ARG A 411 9.65 4.56 17.06
N GLY A 412 10.76 4.26 16.41
CA GLY A 412 11.82 5.25 16.15
C GLY A 412 11.43 6.36 15.18
N MET A 413 10.46 6.12 14.29
CA MET A 413 10.03 7.07 13.26
C MET A 413 8.70 7.77 13.57
N ASP A 414 8.16 7.67 14.79
CA ASP A 414 6.92 8.37 15.15
C ASP A 414 7.07 9.90 15.07
N GLU A 415 8.15 10.45 15.65
CA GLU A 415 8.51 11.87 15.49
C GLU A 415 8.79 12.23 14.03
N THR A 416 9.42 11.33 13.27
CA THR A 416 9.65 11.55 11.84
C THR A 416 8.33 11.70 11.09
N ASP A 417 7.32 10.89 11.44
CA ASP A 417 5.99 10.97 10.83
C ASP A 417 5.31 12.32 11.11
N ARG A 418 5.40 12.80 12.36
CA ARG A 418 4.87 14.12 12.75
C ARG A 418 5.56 15.25 11.98
N TYR A 419 6.88 15.25 11.92
CA TYR A 419 7.65 16.27 11.18
C TYR A 419 7.39 16.24 9.67
N VAL A 420 7.24 15.04 9.08
CA VAL A 420 6.88 14.91 7.66
C VAL A 420 5.51 15.54 7.40
N LEU A 421 4.53 15.32 8.27
CA LEU A 421 3.20 15.92 8.13
C LEU A 421 3.25 17.45 8.30
N ASP A 422 4.00 17.94 9.28
CA ASP A 422 4.19 19.37 9.51
C ASP A 422 4.73 20.06 8.25
N ILE A 423 5.79 19.49 7.65
CA ILE A 423 6.33 19.99 6.37
C ILE A 423 5.29 19.92 5.26
N MET A 424 4.51 18.83 5.16
CA MET A 424 3.51 18.67 4.10
C MET A 424 2.36 19.68 4.21
N THR A 425 1.98 20.06 5.43
CA THR A 425 0.83 20.94 5.70
C THR A 425 1.21 22.43 5.74
N HIS A 426 2.49 22.76 5.97
CA HIS A 426 3.01 24.14 5.99
C HIS A 426 3.82 24.52 4.75
N LYS A 427 3.81 23.71 3.69
CA LYS A 427 4.43 24.08 2.41
C LYS A 427 3.71 25.29 1.81
N SER A 428 4.45 26.39 1.66
CA SER A 428 4.02 27.52 0.84
C SER A 428 3.92 27.08 -0.62
N CYS A 429 2.77 27.29 -1.25
CA CYS A 429 2.58 27.11 -2.70
C CYS A 429 3.38 28.15 -3.50
#